data_AF-A0A539DN34-F1
#
_entry.id   AF-A0A539DN34-F1
#
_cell.length_a   1.000
_cell.length_b   1.000
_cell.length_c   1.000
_cell.angle_alpha   90.00
_cell.angle_beta   90.00
_cell.angle_gamma   90.00
#
_symmetry.space_group_name_H-M   'P 1'
#
loop_
_entity.id
_entity.type
_entity.pdbx_description
1 polymer ?
#
loop_
_entity_poly.entity_id
_entity_poly.type
_entity_poly.pdbx_seq_one_letter_code
_entity_poly.pdbx_strand_id
1 'polypeptide(L)'
;AQKLMLSDARRKEKESELQARYGELEQLQREIWGPTGKAAQRNEQLTKDIIARIREVTMRIALAEGYTFVLDAADGNLIYGDPSLDLTDRIIGEMNQAAGSTTPK
;
A
#
# COMPACT_ATOMS: atom_id res chain seq x y z
N ALA A 1 -53.03 7.11 -23.23
CA ALA A 1 -51.71 7.30 -23.88
C ALA A 1 -50.80 8.28 -23.10
N GLN A 2 -51.17 9.54 -22.87
CA GLN A 2 -50.31 10.54 -22.17
C GLN A 2 -49.77 10.12 -20.80
N LYS A 3 -50.59 9.51 -19.92
CA LYS A 3 -50.13 9.03 -18.60
C LYS A 3 -49.01 7.96 -18.68
N LEU A 4 -49.01 7.12 -19.71
CA LEU A 4 -48.02 6.07 -19.89
C LEU A 4 -46.69 6.66 -20.37
N MET A 5 -46.74 7.59 -21.33
CA MET A 5 -45.57 8.36 -21.79
C MET A 5 -44.88 9.15 -20.65
N LEU A 6 -45.67 9.76 -19.75
CA LEU A 6 -45.15 10.45 -18.56
C LEU A 6 -44.50 9.49 -17.54
N SER A 7 -44.90 8.21 -17.54
CA SER A 7 -44.29 7.18 -16.71
C SER A 7 -42.97 6.67 -17.29
N ASP A 8 -42.88 6.58 -18.63
CA ASP A 8 -41.66 6.18 -19.34
C ASP A 8 -40.57 7.26 -19.26
N ALA A 9 -40.94 8.52 -19.42
CA ALA A 9 -40.02 9.65 -19.27
C ALA A 9 -39.41 9.71 -17.86
N ARG A 10 -40.24 9.59 -16.81
CA ARG A 10 -39.76 9.54 -15.42
C ARG A 10 -38.89 8.33 -15.11
N ARG A 11 -39.18 7.17 -15.72
CA ARG A 11 -38.35 5.97 -15.57
C ARG A 11 -36.96 6.23 -16.16
N LYS A 12 -36.90 6.74 -17.39
CA LYS A 12 -35.65 7.05 -18.08
C LYS A 12 -34.82 8.10 -17.35
N GLU A 13 -35.46 9.11 -16.76
CA GLU A 13 -34.80 10.12 -15.92
C GLU A 13 -34.15 9.48 -14.69
N LYS A 14 -34.88 8.60 -13.97
CA LYS A 14 -34.32 7.87 -12.82
C LYS A 14 -33.20 6.91 -13.21
N GLU A 15 -33.31 6.22 -14.34
CA GLU A 15 -32.24 5.35 -14.86
C GLU A 15 -30.97 6.17 -15.18
N SER A 16 -31.13 7.35 -15.78
CA SER A 16 -30.02 8.26 -16.06
C SER A 16 -29.37 8.80 -14.78
N GLU A 17 -30.17 9.18 -13.79
CA GLU A 17 -29.66 9.62 -12.49
C GLU A 17 -28.88 8.49 -11.80
N LEU A 18 -29.44 7.27 -11.80
CA LEU A 18 -28.79 6.11 -11.21
C LEU A 18 -27.45 5.81 -11.90
N GLN A 19 -27.40 5.87 -13.24
CA GLN A 19 -26.16 5.69 -14.00
C GLN A 19 -25.11 6.77 -13.65
N ALA A 20 -25.53 8.02 -13.49
CA ALA A 20 -24.64 9.10 -13.07
C ALA A 20 -24.07 8.84 -11.66
N ARG A 21 -24.92 8.40 -10.71
CA ARG A 21 -24.48 8.04 -9.35
C ARG A 21 -23.49 6.88 -9.32
N TYR A 22 -23.68 5.87 -10.17
CA TYR A 22 -22.69 4.79 -10.31
C TYR A 22 -21.34 5.32 -10.82
N GLY A 23 -21.36 6.21 -11.82
CA GLY A 23 -20.13 6.85 -12.31
C GLY A 23 -19.40 7.67 -11.25
N GLU A 24 -20.14 8.45 -10.46
CA GLU A 24 -19.59 9.21 -9.32
C GLU A 24 -18.96 8.29 -8.28
N LEU A 25 -19.63 7.19 -7.93
CA LEU A 25 -19.12 6.21 -6.97
C LEU A 25 -17.82 5.56 -7.46
N GLU A 26 -17.78 5.11 -8.72
CA GLU A 26 -16.57 4.54 -9.31
C GLU A 26 -15.41 5.53 -9.33
N GLN A 27 -15.69 6.80 -9.64
CA GLN A 27 -14.68 7.85 -9.64
C GLN A 27 -14.13 8.09 -8.22
N LEU A 28 -15.02 8.19 -7.22
CA LEU A 28 -14.63 8.30 -5.82
C LEU A 28 -13.80 7.09 -5.38
N GLN A 29 -14.17 5.89 -5.82
CA GLN A 29 -13.45 4.68 -5.48
C GLN A 29 -12.03 4.70 -6.04
N ARG A 30 -11.85 5.12 -7.30
CA ARG A 30 -10.53 5.28 -7.91
C ARG A 30 -9.72 6.42 -7.26
N GLU A 31 -10.36 7.52 -6.91
CA GLU A 31 -9.68 8.66 -6.26
C GLU A 31 -9.13 8.28 -4.89
N ILE A 32 -9.85 7.46 -4.13
CA ILE A 32 -9.44 7.06 -2.78
C ILE A 32 -8.50 5.85 -2.83
N TRP A 33 -8.90 4.78 -3.51
CA TRP A 33 -8.26 3.46 -3.44
C TRP A 33 -7.57 3.03 -4.74
N GLY A 34 -7.56 3.87 -5.77
CA GLY A 34 -6.77 3.61 -6.97
C GLY A 34 -5.26 3.57 -6.67
N PRO A 35 -4.44 3.07 -7.60
CA PRO A 35 -2.99 2.92 -7.40
C PRO A 35 -2.27 4.23 -7.05
N THR A 36 -2.78 5.35 -7.54
CA THR A 36 -2.29 6.71 -7.23
C THR A 36 -3.27 7.50 -6.37
N GLY A 37 -4.26 6.83 -5.80
CA GLY A 37 -5.30 7.43 -4.97
C GLY A 37 -4.78 7.94 -3.63
N LYS A 38 -5.65 8.64 -2.89
CA LYS A 38 -5.31 9.26 -1.61
C LYS A 38 -4.76 8.26 -0.60
N ALA A 39 -5.29 7.04 -0.56
CA ALA A 39 -4.80 6.00 0.36
C ALA A 39 -3.37 5.58 0.05
N ALA A 40 -3.05 5.36 -1.24
CA ALA A 40 -1.70 4.98 -1.67
C ALA A 40 -0.69 6.10 -1.38
N GLN A 41 -1.02 7.34 -1.73
CA GLN A 41 -0.16 8.51 -1.44
C GLN A 41 0.07 8.69 0.06
N ARG A 42 -0.97 8.52 0.87
CA ARG A 42 -0.85 8.65 2.32
C ARG A 42 0.01 7.54 2.91
N ASN A 43 -0.14 6.30 2.41
CA ASN A 43 0.69 5.18 2.80
C ASN A 43 2.17 5.44 2.46
N GLU A 44 2.47 5.87 1.24
CA GLU A 44 3.84 6.23 0.84
C GLU A 44 4.42 7.31 1.76
N GLN A 45 3.66 8.39 2.00
CA GLN A 45 4.11 9.49 2.86
C GLN A 45 4.39 9.06 4.31
N LEU A 46 3.59 8.14 4.85
CA LEU A 46 3.77 7.65 6.23
C LEU A 46 4.89 6.62 6.36
N THR A 47 5.12 5.83 5.31
CA THR A 47 6.09 4.72 5.34
C THR A 47 7.45 5.11 4.78
N LYS A 48 7.57 6.23 4.04
CA LYS A 48 8.82 6.68 3.40
C LYS A 48 10.02 6.67 4.34
N ASP A 49 9.90 7.29 5.51
CA ASP A 49 11.01 7.40 6.46
C ASP A 49 11.33 6.05 7.12
N ILE A 50 10.31 5.22 7.34
CA ILE A 50 10.48 3.86 7.86
C ILE A 50 11.27 3.01 6.86
N ILE A 51 10.89 3.05 5.58
CA ILE A 51 11.59 2.34 4.49
C ILE A 51 13.03 2.85 4.34
N ALA A 52 13.25 4.16 4.43
CA ALA A 52 14.60 4.73 4.39
C ALA A 52 15.47 4.19 5.53
N ARG A 53 14.90 4.10 6.74
CA ARG A 53 15.59 3.56 7.91
C ARG A 53 15.87 2.06 7.80
N ILE A 54 14.94 1.27 7.26
CA ILE A 54 15.17 -0.15 6.95
C ILE A 54 16.40 -0.27 6.04
N ARG A 55 16.43 0.49 4.94
CA ARG A 55 17.56 0.46 3.98
C ARG A 55 18.88 0.83 4.64
N GLU A 56 18.90 1.87 5.47
CA GLU A 56 20.10 2.29 6.19
C GLU A 56 20.63 1.18 7.11
N VAL A 57 19.75 0.58 7.92
CA VAL A 57 20.11 -0.51 8.84
C VAL A 57 20.59 -1.74 8.06
N THR A 58 19.88 -2.12 6.99
CA THR A 58 20.28 -3.23 6.11
C THR A 58 21.65 -3.00 5.51
N MET A 59 21.94 -1.81 4.97
CA MET A 59 23.26 -1.48 4.41
C MET A 59 24.37 -1.55 5.46
N ARG A 60 24.10 -1.06 6.68
CA ARG A 60 25.07 -1.10 7.78
C ARG A 60 25.42 -2.55 8.16
N ILE A 61 24.42 -3.41 8.31
CA ILE A 61 24.62 -4.84 8.60
C ILE A 61 25.36 -5.51 7.44
N ALA A 62 24.91 -5.27 6.20
CA ALA A 62 25.50 -5.83 5.00
C ALA A 62 27.02 -5.54 4.91
N LEU A 63 27.41 -4.28 5.15
CA LEU A 63 28.81 -3.86 5.13
C LEU A 63 29.61 -4.42 6.31
N ALA A 64 29.04 -4.42 7.52
CA ALA A 64 29.72 -4.90 8.73
C ALA A 64 30.02 -6.41 8.67
N GLU A 65 29.12 -7.18 8.07
CA GLU A 65 29.21 -8.64 7.99
C GLU A 65 29.76 -9.13 6.64
N GLY A 66 30.06 -8.22 5.71
CA GLY A 66 30.72 -8.53 4.44
C GLY A 66 29.81 -9.17 3.38
N TYR A 67 28.51 -8.90 3.44
CA TYR A 67 27.56 -9.35 2.42
C TYR A 67 27.77 -8.61 1.11
N THR A 68 27.91 -9.36 0.02
CA THR A 68 28.01 -8.80 -1.33
C THR A 68 26.66 -8.31 -1.85
N PHE A 69 25.57 -8.99 -1.49
CA PHE A 69 24.20 -8.67 -1.89
C PHE A 69 23.23 -9.01 -0.76
N VAL A 70 22.14 -8.24 -0.66
CA VAL A 70 20.96 -8.56 0.14
C VAL A 70 19.76 -8.51 -0.81
N LEU A 71 18.94 -9.56 -0.80
CA LEU A 71 17.79 -9.73 -1.70
C LEU A 71 16.49 -9.67 -0.89
N ASP A 72 15.46 -9.04 -1.45
CA ASP A 72 14.12 -9.03 -0.86
C ASP A 72 13.39 -10.34 -1.23
N ALA A 73 13.08 -11.15 -0.21
CA ALA A 73 12.35 -12.40 -0.39
C ALA A 73 10.87 -12.18 -0.74
N ALA A 74 10.30 -11.01 -0.43
CA ALA A 74 8.89 -10.70 -0.69
C ALA A 74 8.60 -10.39 -2.17
N ASP A 75 9.61 -10.00 -2.96
CA ASP A 75 9.48 -9.67 -4.37
C ASP A 75 9.19 -10.88 -5.27
N GLY A 76 9.23 -12.11 -4.74
CA GLY A 76 8.90 -13.35 -5.46
C GLY A 76 9.96 -13.79 -6.48
N ASN A 77 11.05 -13.04 -6.63
CA ASN A 77 12.17 -13.37 -7.52
C ASN A 77 13.19 -14.34 -6.90
N LEU A 78 13.09 -14.60 -5.59
CA LEU A 78 13.96 -15.55 -4.88
C LEU A 78 13.25 -16.90 -4.73
N ILE A 79 13.73 -17.93 -5.44
CA ILE A 79 13.16 -19.28 -5.38
C ILE A 79 13.57 -20.00 -4.09
N TYR A 80 14.81 -19.80 -3.64
CA TYR A 80 15.36 -20.42 -2.44
C TYR A 80 16.51 -19.57 -1.88
N GLY A 81 16.56 -19.47 -0.56
CA GLY A 81 17.71 -18.98 0.20
C GLY A 81 17.87 -19.83 1.46
N ASP A 82 19.10 -20.00 1.93
CA ASP A 82 19.35 -20.67 3.20
C ASP A 82 18.71 -19.84 4.34
N PRO A 83 17.79 -20.40 5.15
CA PRO A 83 17.13 -19.65 6.22
C PRO A 83 18.10 -19.07 7.26
N SER A 84 19.30 -19.63 7.41
CA SER A 84 20.33 -19.10 8.30
C SER A 84 20.93 -17.77 7.81
N LEU A 85 20.69 -17.41 6.54
CA LEU A 85 21.09 -16.15 5.93
C LEU A 85 19.98 -15.09 5.96
N ASP A 86 18.81 -15.40 6.53
CA ASP A 86 17.71 -14.44 6.65
C ASP A 86 18.05 -13.37 7.71
N LEU A 87 18.20 -12.13 7.25
CA LEU A 87 18.55 -10.98 8.07
C LEU A 87 17.33 -10.28 8.70
N THR A 88 16.10 -10.72 8.42
CA THR A 88 14.87 -10.00 8.76
C THR A 88 14.78 -9.66 10.25
N ASP A 89 14.89 -10.66 11.12
CA ASP A 89 14.80 -10.46 12.57
C ASP A 89 15.96 -9.61 13.10
N ARG A 90 17.15 -9.74 12.50
CA ARG A 90 18.31 -8.95 12.88
C ARG A 90 18.11 -7.47 12.56
N ILE A 91 17.60 -7.17 11.36
CA ILE A 91 17.29 -5.81 10.91
C ILE A 91 16.23 -5.20 11.82
N ILE A 92 15.13 -5.94 12.12
CA ILE A 92 14.08 -5.48 13.03
C ILE A 92 14.65 -5.19 14.42
N GLY A 93 15.50 -6.08 14.94
CA GLY A 93 16.16 -5.89 16.23
C GLY A 93 17.01 -4.62 16.31
N GLU A 94 17.79 -4.35 15.27
CA GLU A 94 18.63 -3.14 15.16
C GLU A 94 17.79 -1.86 15.00
N MET A 95 16.71 -1.91 14.23
CA MET A 95 15.77 -0.79 14.10
C MET A 95 15.14 -0.41 15.44
N ASN A 96 14.70 -1.41 16.21
CA ASN A 96 14.07 -1.22 17.51
C ASN A 96 15.06 -0.67 18.55
N GLN A 97 16.32 -1.11 18.51
CA GLN A 97 17.38 -0.58 19.39
C GLN A 97 17.69 0.89 19.06
N ALA A 98 17.84 1.23 17.78
CA ALA A 98 18.07 2.60 17.36
C ALA A 98 16.87 3.52 17.62
N ALA A 99 15.65 2.98 17.72
CA ALA A 99 14.45 3.73 18.07
C ALA A 99 14.33 4.04 19.57
N GLY A 100 15.12 3.38 20.43
CA GLY A 100 15.17 3.63 21.87
C GLY A 100 13.82 3.41 22.57
N SER A 101 13.56 2.19 23.03
CA SER A 101 12.72 1.89 24.19
C SER A 101 11.47 2.77 24.40
N THR A 102 10.54 2.82 23.44
CA THR A 102 9.17 3.25 23.72
C THR A 102 8.23 2.06 23.60
N THR A 103 8.31 1.18 24.60
CA THR A 103 7.18 0.31 24.93
C THR A 103 6.26 1.14 25.83
N PRO A 104 5.08 1.60 25.39
CA PRO A 104 4.07 2.01 26.34
C PRO A 104 3.59 0.73 27.05
N LYS A 105 3.58 0.79 28.37
CA LYS A 105 2.95 -0.23 29.23
C LYS A 105 1.48 -0.46 28.85
#